data_AF-A0A413UF02-F1
#
_entry.id   AF-A0A413UF02-F1
#
_cell.length_a   1.000
_cell.length_b   1.000
_cell.length_c   1.000
_cell.angle_alpha   90.00
_cell.angle_beta   90.00
_cell.angle_gamma   90.00
#
_symmetry.space_group_name_H-M   'P 1'
#
loop_
_entity.id
_entity.type
_entity.pdbx_description
1 polymer ?
#
loop_
_entity_poly.entity_id
_entity_poly.type
_entity_poly.pdbx_seq_one_letter_code
_entity_poly.pdbx_strand_id
1 'polypeptide(L)'
;MDGLRATLSFDIDTHDYDDEYIYVDYITREIKIPNLNKVFGTQYDKDSMLVKFRVLNAVSEVFKMSDSVIRINWKDSSNKTGTTLAVNNRIVGDSYEFDWIVPGEALKNKGQLFFVVKATKTKEGTDEIEKIWGSKLAQTLVPESIYVKISTLTQAEKDQVAEMLMLVDSKVKQANTTLENKKNEYLNELVVEGDKQVKRLADLGLYVDEEGYIVQEVENE
;
A
#
# COMPACT_ATOMS: atom_id res chain seq x y z
N MET A 1 -9.26 52.30 24.64
CA MET A 1 -8.79 50.98 24.19
C MET A 1 -8.37 51.14 22.75
N ASP A 2 -7.07 51.28 22.51
CA ASP A 2 -6.53 51.35 21.16
C ASP A 2 -6.56 49.95 20.55
N GLY A 3 -7.32 49.81 19.47
CA GLY A 3 -7.45 48.57 18.73
C GLY A 3 -6.13 48.24 18.04
N LEU A 4 -5.52 47.11 18.40
CA LEU A 4 -4.44 46.49 17.65
C LEU A 4 -4.90 46.24 16.21
N ARG A 5 -4.40 47.03 15.28
CA ARG A 5 -4.45 46.70 13.84
C ARG A 5 -3.22 45.86 13.53
N ALA A 6 -3.40 44.55 13.53
CA ALA A 6 -2.42 43.66 12.94
C ALA A 6 -2.49 43.83 11.41
N THR A 7 -1.50 44.49 10.84
CA THR A 7 -1.29 44.50 9.39
C THR A 7 -0.65 43.16 9.04
N LEU A 8 -1.39 42.29 8.37
CA LEU A 8 -0.83 41.11 7.70
C LEU A 8 -0.07 41.62 6.47
N SER A 9 1.25 41.79 6.59
CA SER A 9 2.11 41.92 5.41
C SER A 9 2.24 40.54 4.78
N PHE A 10 1.43 40.28 3.75
CA PHE A 10 1.76 39.23 2.81
C PHE A 10 2.84 39.79 1.91
N ASP A 11 4.10 39.55 2.27
CA ASP A 11 5.13 39.51 1.25
C ASP A 11 4.72 38.35 0.34
N ILE A 12 4.09 38.69 -0.79
CA ILE A 12 4.05 37.79 -1.94
C ILE A 12 5.51 37.65 -2.33
N ASP A 13 6.15 36.65 -1.72
CA ASP A 13 7.42 36.14 -2.17
C ASP A 13 7.17 35.74 -3.62
N THR A 14 7.69 36.56 -4.52
CA THR A 14 7.86 36.21 -5.92
C THR A 14 8.45 34.81 -5.92
N HIS A 15 7.65 33.79 -6.29
CA HIS A 15 8.15 32.45 -6.51
C HIS A 15 9.22 32.58 -7.60
N ASP A 16 10.48 32.62 -7.18
CA ASP A 16 11.60 32.65 -8.08
C ASP A 16 11.57 31.28 -8.77
N TYR A 17 11.23 31.28 -10.06
CA TYR A 17 11.08 30.05 -10.84
C TYR A 17 12.36 29.20 -10.85
N ASP A 18 13.50 29.78 -10.44
CA ASP A 18 14.80 29.12 -10.33
C ASP A 18 14.95 28.16 -9.13
N ASP A 19 14.06 28.20 -8.13
CA ASP A 19 14.11 27.33 -6.95
C ASP A 19 13.45 25.95 -7.14
N GLU A 20 12.81 25.75 -8.29
CA GLU A 20 12.08 24.53 -8.58
C GLU A 20 13.01 23.31 -8.70
N TYR A 21 14.16 23.47 -9.36
CA TYR A 21 15.09 22.40 -9.69
C TYR A 21 16.34 22.39 -8.81
N ILE A 22 16.84 21.19 -8.54
CA ILE A 22 18.19 20.95 -8.05
C ILE A 22 19.08 20.64 -9.26
N TYR A 23 20.22 21.32 -9.34
CA TYR A 23 21.12 21.18 -10.48
C TYR A 23 22.28 20.26 -10.15
N VAL A 24 22.53 19.27 -11.01
CA VAL A 24 23.75 18.45 -10.93
C VAL A 24 24.72 18.94 -11.99
N ASP A 25 25.87 19.45 -11.55
CA ASP A 25 26.93 19.90 -12.45
C ASP A 25 27.63 18.70 -13.07
N TYR A 26 27.58 18.59 -14.40
CA TYR A 26 28.09 17.41 -15.09
C TYR A 26 29.63 17.29 -15.05
N ILE A 27 30.33 18.42 -14.87
CA ILE A 27 31.79 18.50 -14.81
C ILE A 27 32.26 18.29 -13.38
N THR A 28 31.84 19.17 -12.46
CA THR A 28 32.32 19.16 -11.07
C THR A 28 31.66 18.06 -10.24
N ARG A 29 30.57 17.47 -10.75
CA ARG A 29 29.74 16.47 -10.08
C ARG A 29 29.00 17.01 -8.86
N GLU A 30 28.98 18.32 -8.65
CA GLU A 30 28.33 18.94 -7.50
C GLU A 30 26.81 19.03 -7.69
N ILE A 31 26.08 18.78 -6.60
CA ILE A 31 24.65 19.01 -6.53
C ILE A 31 24.44 20.37 -5.91
N LYS A 32 23.85 21.30 -6.67
CA LYS A 32 23.52 22.65 -6.25
C LYS A 32 22.03 22.69 -5.91
N ILE A 33 21.72 22.94 -4.64
CA ILE A 33 20.37 23.17 -4.14
C ILE A 33 20.20 24.70 -4.08
N PRO A 34 19.43 25.33 -4.99
CA PRO A 34 19.34 26.80 -5.06
C PRO A 34 18.84 27.41 -3.75
N ASN A 35 17.78 26.81 -3.19
CA ASN A 35 17.21 27.20 -1.91
C ASN A 35 17.68 26.24 -0.81
N LEU A 36 18.63 26.69 0.01
CA LEU A 36 19.14 25.90 1.15
C LEU A 36 18.09 25.64 2.24
N ASN A 37 16.99 26.40 2.26
CA ASN A 37 15.86 26.17 3.16
C ASN A 37 14.85 25.17 2.58
N LYS A 38 15.07 24.65 1.36
CA LYS A 38 14.19 23.66 0.72
C LYS A 38 14.17 22.37 1.54
N VAL A 39 13.03 22.12 2.18
CA VAL A 39 12.78 20.90 2.95
C VAL A 39 12.37 19.78 2.00
N PHE A 40 13.03 18.61 2.12
CA PHE A 40 12.74 17.44 1.30
C PHE A 40 11.64 16.54 1.91
N GLY A 41 11.13 16.96 3.06
CA GLY A 41 10.15 16.29 3.89
C GLY A 41 10.50 16.49 5.37
N THR A 42 9.51 16.34 6.23
CA THR A 42 9.65 16.34 7.69
C THR A 42 9.76 14.92 8.21
N GLN A 43 10.20 14.77 9.46
CA GLN A 43 10.32 13.44 10.06
C GLN A 43 9.00 12.66 9.94
N TYR A 44 9.09 11.39 9.52
CA TYR A 44 7.93 10.49 9.30
C TYR A 44 7.01 10.81 8.13
N ASP A 45 7.32 11.82 7.32
CA ASP A 45 6.69 11.94 6.01
C ASP A 45 6.95 10.69 5.17
N LYS A 46 5.99 10.34 4.32
CA LYS A 46 6.07 9.16 3.46
C LYS A 46 5.59 9.51 2.06
N ASP A 47 6.53 9.44 1.12
CA ASP A 47 6.29 9.54 -0.33
C ASP A 47 5.49 10.81 -0.72
N SER A 48 5.59 11.87 0.08
CA SER A 48 4.77 13.08 -0.02
C SER A 48 5.46 14.23 -0.74
N MET A 49 6.78 14.15 -0.96
CA MET A 49 7.58 15.19 -1.59
C MET A 49 8.26 14.67 -2.85
N LEU A 50 8.17 15.48 -3.90
CA LEU A 50 8.77 15.23 -5.21
C LEU A 50 9.84 16.30 -5.48
N VAL A 51 11.10 15.88 -5.48
CA VAL A 51 12.27 16.75 -5.65
C VAL A 51 12.74 16.66 -7.10
N LYS A 52 12.71 17.79 -7.81
CA LYS A 52 13.06 17.86 -9.24
C LYS A 52 14.55 18.11 -9.44
N PHE A 53 15.17 17.36 -10.33
CA PHE A 53 16.57 17.48 -10.70
C PHE A 53 16.74 17.83 -12.18
N ARG A 54 17.81 18.56 -12.48
CA ARG A 54 18.25 18.87 -13.84
C ARG A 54 19.76 18.69 -13.97
N VAL A 55 20.19 18.09 -15.08
CA VAL A 55 21.60 17.87 -15.44
C VAL A 55 21.73 17.92 -16.96
N LEU A 56 22.92 18.20 -17.50
CA LEU A 56 23.15 18.06 -18.94
C LEU A 56 22.93 16.60 -19.36
N ASN A 57 22.22 16.33 -20.48
CA ASN A 57 22.00 14.95 -20.91
C ASN A 57 23.31 14.27 -21.30
N ALA A 58 24.14 14.93 -22.11
CA ALA A 58 25.47 14.46 -22.50
C ALA A 58 26.51 14.87 -21.45
N VAL A 59 26.62 14.11 -20.36
CA VAL A 59 27.54 14.39 -19.25
C VAL A 59 29.02 14.10 -19.56
N SER A 60 29.29 13.39 -20.66
CA SER A 60 30.63 13.22 -21.26
C SER A 60 30.48 12.74 -22.70
N GLU A 61 31.57 12.70 -23.46
CA GLU A 61 31.57 12.19 -24.84
C GLU A 61 31.08 10.74 -24.98
N VAL A 62 31.15 9.96 -23.89
CA VAL A 62 30.86 8.51 -23.89
C VAL A 62 29.65 8.11 -23.03
N PHE A 63 28.97 9.06 -22.40
CA PHE A 63 27.87 8.79 -21.46
C PHE A 63 26.76 9.82 -21.58
N LYS A 64 25.52 9.35 -21.77
CA LYS A 64 24.31 10.15 -21.72
C LYS A 64 23.41 9.67 -20.59
N MET A 65 22.77 10.60 -19.88
CA MET A 65 21.82 10.28 -18.81
C MET A 65 20.59 9.53 -19.36
N SER A 66 20.14 9.89 -20.56
CA SER A 66 19.02 9.24 -21.27
C SER A 66 19.22 7.76 -21.54
N ASP A 67 20.46 7.29 -21.57
CA ASP A 67 20.81 5.90 -21.91
C ASP A 67 21.03 5.06 -20.63
N SER A 68 20.61 5.58 -19.48
CA SER A 68 20.96 5.03 -18.17
C SER A 68 19.75 4.93 -17.24
N VAL A 69 19.87 4.04 -16.25
CA VAL A 69 18.97 3.99 -15.10
C VAL A 69 19.51 4.89 -14.01
N ILE A 70 18.72 5.89 -13.60
CA ILE A 70 19.08 6.83 -12.54
C ILE A 70 18.57 6.35 -11.19
N ARG A 71 19.46 6.34 -10.21
CA ARG A 71 19.21 6.03 -8.80
C ARG A 71 19.66 7.18 -7.92
N ILE A 72 18.91 7.43 -6.86
CA ILE A 72 19.31 8.28 -5.76
C ILE A 72 19.67 7.34 -4.60
N ASN A 73 20.95 7.32 -4.25
CA ASN A 73 21.41 6.62 -3.06
C ASN A 73 21.43 7.61 -1.91
N TRP A 74 20.89 7.21 -0.77
CA TRP A 74 20.75 8.08 0.38
C TRP A 74 21.25 7.41 1.65
N LYS A 75 21.60 8.24 2.63
CA LYS A 75 21.98 7.84 3.98
C LYS A 75 21.35 8.80 4.98
N ASP A 76 20.53 8.28 5.89
CA ASP A 76 19.87 9.09 6.93
C ASP A 76 20.82 9.42 8.09
N SER A 77 20.31 10.18 9.07
CA SER A 77 21.07 10.60 10.25
C SER A 77 21.45 9.44 11.20
N SER A 78 20.80 8.28 11.07
CA SER A 78 21.14 7.04 11.79
C SER A 78 22.16 6.17 11.04
N ASN A 79 22.68 6.64 9.90
CA ASN A 79 23.52 5.91 8.96
C ASN A 79 22.82 4.76 8.23
N LYS A 80 21.49 4.68 8.26
CA LYS A 80 20.76 3.74 7.40
C LYS A 80 20.85 4.22 5.96
N THR A 81 21.22 3.32 5.07
CA THR A 81 21.33 3.59 3.64
C THR A 81 20.18 2.99 2.86
N GLY A 82 19.84 3.61 1.74
CA GLY A 82 18.93 3.03 0.75
C GLY A 82 19.17 3.57 -0.65
N THR A 83 18.40 3.04 -1.60
CA THR A 83 18.40 3.45 -3.00
C THR A 83 16.97 3.59 -3.49
N THR A 84 16.72 4.57 -4.33
CA THR A 84 15.43 4.79 -5.01
C THR A 84 15.66 5.10 -6.48
N LEU A 85 14.76 4.62 -7.35
CA LEU A 85 14.78 4.98 -8.76
C LEU A 85 14.27 6.41 -8.95
N ALA A 86 14.85 7.12 -9.91
CA ALA A 86 14.28 8.38 -10.38
C ALA A 86 13.04 8.13 -11.24
N VAL A 87 12.08 9.06 -11.18
CA VAL A 87 10.82 9.01 -11.93
C VAL A 87 10.68 10.23 -12.84
N ASN A 88 9.66 10.25 -13.72
CA ASN A 88 9.37 11.37 -14.63
C ASN A 88 10.54 11.83 -15.49
N ASN A 89 11.38 10.87 -15.89
CA ASN A 89 12.59 11.12 -16.65
C ASN A 89 12.28 11.63 -18.06
N ARG A 90 12.93 12.73 -18.49
CA ARG A 90 12.69 13.36 -19.79
C ARG A 90 13.89 14.18 -20.27
N ILE A 91 13.99 14.36 -21.58
CA ILE A 91 14.93 15.31 -22.20
C ILE A 91 14.19 16.64 -22.42
N VAL A 92 14.80 17.75 -21.99
CA VAL A 92 14.30 19.12 -22.20
C VAL A 92 15.45 19.97 -22.74
N GLY A 93 15.43 20.24 -24.04
CA GLY A 93 16.58 20.81 -24.74
C GLY A 93 17.80 19.91 -24.59
N ASP A 94 18.93 20.47 -24.15
CA ASP A 94 20.15 19.70 -23.87
C ASP A 94 20.17 19.08 -22.47
N SER A 95 19.18 19.38 -21.63
CA SER A 95 19.10 18.86 -20.27
C SER A 95 18.35 17.53 -20.21
N TYR A 96 18.71 16.74 -19.22
CA TYR A 96 17.94 15.62 -18.72
C TYR A 96 17.35 15.99 -17.37
N GLU A 97 16.04 15.87 -17.26
CA GLU A 97 15.27 16.16 -16.05
C GLU A 97 14.69 14.87 -15.50
N PHE A 98 14.70 14.76 -14.18
CA PHE A 98 14.13 13.62 -13.47
C PHE A 98 13.72 14.04 -12.07
N ASP A 99 12.82 13.27 -11.48
CA ASP A 99 12.27 13.57 -10.17
C ASP A 99 12.65 12.46 -9.18
N TRP A 100 12.81 12.84 -7.91
CA TRP A 100 13.02 11.93 -6.80
C TRP A 100 11.83 12.02 -5.84
N ILE A 101 11.11 10.91 -5.70
CA ILE A 101 10.17 10.72 -4.59
C ILE A 101 11.01 10.33 -3.39
N VAL A 102 11.10 11.23 -2.40
CA VAL A 102 11.93 10.99 -1.22
C VAL A 102 11.24 9.91 -0.37
N PRO A 103 11.89 8.74 -0.16
CA PRO A 103 11.23 7.63 0.49
C PRO A 103 11.07 7.92 1.98
N GLY A 104 9.97 7.49 2.58
CA GLY A 104 9.75 7.71 4.02
C GLY A 104 10.83 7.12 4.93
N GLU A 105 11.54 6.08 4.48
CA GLU A 105 12.70 5.54 5.21
C GLU A 105 13.89 6.51 5.27
N ALA A 106 14.08 7.39 4.28
CA ALA A 106 15.09 8.44 4.31
C ALA A 106 14.72 9.58 5.28
N LEU A 107 13.42 9.76 5.53
CA LEU A 107 12.84 10.82 6.36
C LEU A 107 12.47 10.33 7.77
N LYS A 108 12.74 9.05 8.10
CA LYS A 108 12.34 8.46 9.37
C LYS A 108 13.02 9.09 10.58
N ASN A 109 14.27 9.51 10.41
CA ASN A 109 15.10 10.07 11.46
C ASN A 109 15.36 11.55 11.19
N LYS A 110 15.08 12.41 12.18
CA LYS A 110 15.44 13.83 12.12
C LYS A 110 16.96 14.01 11.99
N GLY A 111 17.39 15.09 11.36
CA GLY A 111 18.80 15.44 11.19
C GLY A 111 19.27 15.35 9.74
N GLN A 112 20.58 15.12 9.53
CA GLN A 112 21.16 15.19 8.20
C GLN A 112 20.75 14.00 7.33
N LEU A 113 20.22 14.29 6.14
CA LEU A 113 20.03 13.35 5.05
C LEU A 113 21.11 13.60 3.99
N PHE A 114 21.93 12.59 3.73
CA PHE A 114 22.93 12.62 2.67
C PHE A 114 22.42 11.87 1.45
N PHE A 115 22.79 12.33 0.25
CA PHE A 115 22.40 11.66 -0.99
C PHE A 115 23.39 11.89 -2.13
N VAL A 116 23.37 10.98 -3.11
CA VAL A 116 24.08 11.08 -4.39
C VAL A 116 23.17 10.64 -5.53
N VAL A 117 23.37 11.22 -6.70
CA VAL A 117 22.77 10.76 -7.96
C VAL A 117 23.74 9.79 -8.63
N LYS A 118 23.26 8.60 -9.00
CA LYS A 118 24.00 7.60 -9.75
C LYS A 118 23.23 7.19 -11.00
N ALA A 119 23.88 7.28 -12.15
CA ALA A 119 23.40 6.82 -13.43
C ALA A 119 24.19 5.59 -13.86
N THR A 120 23.51 4.50 -14.17
CA THR A 120 24.14 3.23 -14.60
C THR A 120 23.57 2.80 -15.94
N LYS A 121 24.46 2.48 -16.88
CA LYS A 121 24.12 1.78 -18.11
C LYS A 121 24.59 0.34 -18.00
N THR A 122 23.70 -0.62 -18.24
CA THR A 122 24.05 -2.05 -18.30
C THR A 122 24.37 -2.45 -19.74
N LYS A 123 25.13 -3.54 -19.91
CA LYS A 123 25.32 -4.14 -21.22
C LYS A 123 23.97 -4.64 -21.73
N GLU A 124 23.76 -4.54 -23.03
CA GLU A 124 22.52 -4.96 -23.65
C GLU A 124 22.25 -6.45 -23.38
N GLY A 125 21.05 -6.76 -22.87
CA GLY A 125 20.65 -8.12 -22.55
C GLY A 125 21.30 -8.72 -21.29
N THR A 126 22.03 -7.94 -20.48
CA THR A 126 22.59 -8.43 -19.21
C THR A 126 22.40 -7.44 -18.06
N ASP A 127 22.61 -7.92 -16.83
CA ASP A 127 22.63 -7.09 -15.62
C ASP A 127 24.03 -6.52 -15.30
N GLU A 128 25.01 -6.75 -16.17
CA GLU A 128 26.38 -6.26 -15.97
C GLU A 128 26.44 -4.76 -16.24
N ILE A 129 26.96 -3.99 -15.28
CA ILE A 129 27.16 -2.54 -15.45
C ILE A 129 28.27 -2.29 -16.47
N GLU A 130 27.90 -1.72 -17.62
CA GLU A 130 28.84 -1.29 -18.66
C GLU A 130 29.49 0.04 -18.29
N LYS A 131 28.67 1.00 -17.85
CA LYS A 131 29.12 2.36 -17.53
C LYS A 131 28.40 2.90 -16.29
N ILE A 132 29.10 3.72 -15.53
CA ILE A 132 28.57 4.38 -14.35
C ILE A 132 29.00 5.84 -14.30
N TRP A 133 28.07 6.70 -13.93
CA TRP A 133 28.30 8.12 -13.67
C TRP A 133 27.68 8.46 -12.32
N GLY A 134 28.35 9.28 -11.51
CA GLY A 134 27.83 9.67 -10.20
C GLY A 134 28.18 11.10 -9.81
N SER A 135 27.35 11.67 -8.93
CA SER A 135 27.60 12.96 -8.28
C SER A 135 28.53 12.83 -7.07
N LYS A 136 29.02 13.97 -6.56
CA LYS A 136 29.53 14.11 -5.19
C LYS A 136 28.38 13.99 -4.19
N LEU A 137 28.74 13.72 -2.93
CA LEU A 137 27.82 13.68 -1.79
C LEU A 137 27.19 15.04 -1.56
N ALA A 138 25.86 15.08 -1.55
CA ALA A 138 25.06 16.22 -1.16
C ALA A 138 24.38 15.96 0.19
N GLN A 139 23.92 17.02 0.83
CA GLN A 139 23.22 16.91 2.10
C GLN A 139 22.10 17.92 2.24
N THR A 140 21.04 17.54 2.95
CA THR A 140 19.95 18.40 3.38
C THR A 140 19.51 18.02 4.80
N LEU A 141 18.70 18.85 5.45
CA LEU A 141 18.19 18.60 6.80
C LEU A 141 16.77 18.03 6.73
N VAL A 142 16.50 17.00 7.54
CA VAL A 142 15.16 16.50 7.85
C VAL A 142 14.73 17.13 9.17
N PRO A 143 13.77 18.07 9.16
CA PRO A 143 13.26 18.68 10.38
C PRO A 143 12.53 17.67 11.25
N GLU A 144 12.56 17.90 12.56
CA GLU A 144 11.75 17.14 13.51
C GLU A 144 10.26 17.34 13.23
N SER A 145 9.48 16.27 13.42
CA SER A 145 8.03 16.30 13.32
C SER A 145 7.41 15.69 14.57
N ILE A 146 6.27 16.25 14.99
CA ILE A 146 5.45 15.65 16.04
C ILE A 146 4.53 14.63 15.35
N TYR A 147 5.09 13.49 14.99
CA TYR A 147 4.29 12.39 14.48
C TYR A 147 3.68 11.62 15.65
N VAL A 148 2.41 11.86 15.90
CA VAL A 148 1.61 10.96 16.72
C VAL A 148 1.19 9.82 15.80
N LYS A 149 1.81 8.65 15.96
CA LYS A 149 1.23 7.42 15.42
C LYS A 149 -0.16 7.31 16.02
N ILE A 150 -1.20 7.59 15.25
CA ILE A 150 -2.58 7.29 15.63
C ILE A 150 -2.62 5.76 15.66
N SER A 151 -2.33 5.21 16.82
CA SER A 151 -2.07 3.80 17.00
C SER A 151 -3.37 3.03 16.78
N THR A 152 -3.26 1.98 15.97
CA THR A 152 -3.83 0.65 16.22
C THR A 152 -4.67 0.54 17.49
N LEU A 153 -5.87 -0.04 17.33
CA LEU A 153 -6.84 -0.35 18.40
C LEU A 153 -6.16 -0.51 19.77
N THR A 154 -6.56 0.30 20.72
CA THR A 154 -6.24 0.15 22.14
C THR A 154 -6.60 -1.27 22.61
N GLN A 155 -6.05 -1.71 23.74
CA GLN A 155 -6.41 -3.04 24.26
C GLN A 155 -7.91 -3.15 24.50
N ALA A 156 -8.56 -2.09 25.00
CA ALA A 156 -10.00 -2.03 25.16
C ALA A 156 -10.76 -2.22 23.84
N GLU A 157 -10.32 -1.56 22.76
CA GLU A 157 -10.93 -1.73 21.43
C GLU A 157 -10.65 -3.12 20.84
N LYS A 158 -9.50 -3.74 21.13
CA LYS A 158 -9.22 -5.13 20.75
C LYS A 158 -10.10 -6.12 21.51
N ASP A 159 -10.33 -5.88 22.79
CA ASP A 159 -11.18 -6.70 23.65
C ASP A 159 -12.64 -6.60 23.19
N GLN A 160 -13.12 -5.41 22.81
CA GLN A 160 -14.43 -5.21 22.21
C GLN A 160 -14.59 -5.99 20.89
N VAL A 161 -13.57 -5.99 20.03
CA VAL A 161 -13.57 -6.80 18.79
C VAL A 161 -13.62 -8.31 19.12
N ALA A 162 -12.88 -8.75 20.13
CA ALA A 162 -12.90 -10.15 20.57
C ALA A 162 -14.28 -10.55 21.12
N GLU A 163 -14.93 -9.69 21.90
CA GLU A 163 -16.27 -9.92 22.43
C GLU A 163 -17.31 -10.01 21.32
N MET A 164 -17.25 -9.11 20.33
CA MET A 164 -18.11 -9.16 19.14
C MET A 164 -17.92 -10.48 18.37
N LEU A 165 -16.68 -10.94 18.18
CA LEU A 165 -16.40 -12.22 17.52
C LEU A 165 -16.96 -13.42 18.29
N MET A 166 -16.82 -13.42 19.63
CA MET A 166 -17.38 -14.47 20.48
C MET A 166 -18.91 -14.48 20.44
N LEU A 167 -19.54 -13.31 20.43
CA LEU A 167 -21.00 -13.20 20.30
C LEU A 167 -21.48 -13.74 18.95
N VAL A 168 -20.78 -13.41 17.86
CA VAL A 168 -21.10 -13.93 16.52
C VAL A 168 -20.95 -15.46 16.47
N ASP A 169 -19.83 -16.01 16.97
CA ASP A 169 -19.62 -17.47 17.02
C ASP A 169 -20.71 -18.19 17.84
N SER A 170 -21.05 -17.61 19.01
CA SER A 170 -22.14 -18.12 19.85
C SER A 170 -23.48 -18.11 19.12
N LYS A 171 -23.82 -17.00 18.44
CA LYS A 171 -25.08 -16.87 17.69
C LYS A 171 -25.15 -17.80 16.48
N VAL A 172 -24.03 -18.00 15.78
CA VAL A 172 -23.94 -18.96 14.67
C VAL A 172 -24.13 -20.39 15.17
N LYS A 173 -23.49 -20.78 16.28
CA LYS A 173 -23.69 -22.09 16.90
C LYS A 173 -25.15 -22.30 17.32
N GLN A 174 -25.76 -21.31 17.96
CA GLN A 174 -27.17 -21.36 18.37
C GLN A 174 -28.10 -21.52 17.16
N ALA A 175 -27.85 -20.77 16.07
CA ALA A 175 -28.62 -20.87 14.84
C ALA A 175 -28.50 -22.27 14.21
N ASN A 176 -27.30 -22.83 14.15
CA ASN A 176 -27.07 -24.18 13.62
C ASN A 176 -27.79 -25.26 14.44
N THR A 177 -27.70 -25.21 15.77
CA THR A 177 -28.45 -26.13 16.64
C THR A 177 -29.96 -26.01 16.43
N THR A 178 -30.46 -24.78 16.28
CA THR A 178 -31.89 -24.54 16.02
C THR A 178 -32.32 -25.14 14.68
N LEU A 179 -31.49 -25.00 13.64
CA LEU A 179 -31.78 -25.56 12.31
C LEU A 179 -31.77 -27.09 12.32
N GLU A 180 -30.80 -27.73 12.98
CA GLU A 180 -30.77 -29.19 13.08
C GLU A 180 -31.96 -29.74 13.87
N ASN A 181 -32.35 -29.08 14.96
CA ASN A 181 -33.55 -29.49 15.71
C ASN A 181 -34.81 -29.42 14.85
N LYS A 182 -35.02 -28.30 14.13
CA LYS A 182 -36.17 -28.15 13.21
C LYS A 182 -36.16 -29.18 12.10
N LYS A 183 -34.99 -29.47 11.53
CA LYS A 183 -34.84 -30.51 10.49
C LYS A 183 -35.25 -31.89 11.01
N ASN A 184 -34.86 -32.23 12.24
CA ASN A 184 -35.24 -33.51 12.86
C ASN A 184 -36.73 -33.57 13.18
N GLU A 185 -37.34 -32.46 13.63
CA GLU A 185 -38.80 -32.36 13.81
C GLU A 185 -39.54 -32.62 12.49
N TYR A 186 -39.16 -31.93 11.41
CA TYR A 186 -39.76 -32.14 10.07
C TYR A 186 -39.59 -33.57 9.57
N LEU A 187 -38.41 -34.17 9.76
CA LEU A 187 -38.16 -35.55 9.35
C LEU A 187 -39.06 -36.53 10.11
N ASN A 188 -39.23 -36.31 11.42
CA ASN A 188 -40.13 -37.12 12.23
C ASN A 188 -41.59 -36.97 11.83
N GLU A 189 -42.05 -35.75 11.51
CA GLU A 189 -43.39 -35.52 10.97
C GLU A 189 -43.64 -36.25 9.64
N LEU A 190 -42.65 -36.23 8.74
CA LEU A 190 -42.71 -36.96 7.47
C LEU A 190 -42.80 -38.48 7.66
N VAL A 191 -42.01 -39.04 8.59
CA VAL A 191 -42.06 -40.47 8.93
C VAL A 191 -43.44 -40.85 9.46
N VAL A 192 -43.98 -40.09 10.42
CA VAL A 192 -45.30 -40.34 11.01
C VAL A 192 -46.41 -40.27 9.95
N GLU A 193 -46.35 -39.31 9.02
CA GLU A 193 -47.35 -39.22 7.96
C GLU A 193 -47.21 -40.35 6.92
N GLY A 194 -45.97 -40.76 6.62
CA GLY A 194 -45.68 -41.95 5.81
C GLY A 194 -46.29 -43.21 6.41
N ASP A 195 -46.09 -43.45 7.71
CA ASP A 195 -46.64 -44.60 8.43
C ASP A 195 -48.18 -44.64 8.38
N LYS A 196 -48.83 -43.48 8.51
CA LYS A 196 -50.29 -43.39 8.35
C LYS A 196 -50.74 -43.74 6.93
N GLN A 197 -50.01 -43.29 5.91
CA GLN A 197 -50.32 -43.63 4.51
C GLN A 197 -50.20 -45.13 4.27
N VAL A 198 -49.12 -45.75 4.74
CA VAL A 198 -48.92 -47.21 4.65
C VAL A 198 -50.06 -47.96 5.34
N LYS A 199 -50.46 -47.54 6.54
CA LYS A 199 -51.59 -48.15 7.26
C LYS A 199 -52.91 -48.03 6.50
N ARG A 200 -53.19 -46.85 5.91
CA ARG A 200 -54.39 -46.65 5.06
C ARG A 200 -54.40 -47.57 3.84
N LEU A 201 -53.25 -47.85 3.23
CA LEU A 201 -53.14 -48.81 2.13
C LEU A 201 -53.42 -50.24 2.61
N ALA A 202 -52.82 -50.64 3.74
CA ALA A 202 -53.04 -51.97 4.32
C ALA A 202 -54.51 -52.22 4.70
N ASP A 203 -55.21 -51.22 5.25
CA ASP A 203 -56.65 -51.30 5.56
C ASP A 203 -57.53 -51.51 4.30
N LEU A 204 -57.00 -51.22 3.10
CA LEU A 204 -57.64 -51.48 1.80
C LEU A 204 -57.19 -52.79 1.15
N GLY A 205 -56.37 -53.60 1.83
CA GLY A 205 -55.76 -54.82 1.27
C GLY A 205 -54.67 -54.54 0.23
N LEU A 206 -54.11 -53.32 0.22
CA LEU A 206 -53.05 -52.89 -0.69
C LEU A 206 -51.71 -52.82 0.04
N TYR A 207 -50.65 -53.38 -0.55
CA TYR A 207 -49.30 -53.42 0.01
C TYR A 207 -48.26 -53.01 -1.04
N VAL A 208 -47.08 -52.61 -0.58
CA VAL A 208 -45.95 -52.30 -1.46
C VAL A 208 -45.05 -53.53 -1.56
N ASP A 209 -44.77 -54.00 -2.77
CA ASP A 209 -43.88 -55.15 -3.01
C ASP A 209 -42.39 -54.77 -2.92
N GLU A 210 -41.49 -55.75 -3.07
CA GLU A 210 -40.04 -55.56 -3.00
C GLU A 210 -39.49 -54.65 -4.11
N GLU A 211 -40.23 -54.47 -5.20
CA GLU A 211 -39.87 -53.58 -6.32
C GLU A 211 -40.46 -52.16 -6.15
N GLY A 212 -41.28 -51.94 -5.11
CA GLY A 212 -41.86 -50.65 -4.77
C GLY A 212 -43.23 -50.38 -5.41
N TYR A 213 -43.89 -51.39 -5.99
CA TYR A 213 -45.22 -51.24 -6.59
C TYR A 213 -46.34 -51.56 -5.59
N ILE A 214 -47.49 -50.87 -5.74
CA ILE A 214 -48.69 -51.13 -4.95
C ILE A 214 -49.42 -52.34 -5.56
N VAL A 215 -49.61 -53.40 -4.78
CA VAL A 215 -50.28 -54.65 -5.13
C VAL A 215 -51.43 -54.97 -4.17
N GLN A 216 -52.44 -55.73 -4.62
CA GLN A 216 -53.60 -56.12 -3.80
C GLN A 216 -53.50 -57.58 -3.36
N GLU A 217 -53.83 -57.87 -2.11
CA GLU A 217 -53.90 -59.24 -1.62
C GLU A 217 -55.10 -59.96 -2.27
N VAL A 218 -54.80 -61.00 -3.06
CA VAL A 218 -55.83 -61.84 -3.71
C VAL A 218 -56.03 -63.07 -2.81
N GLU A 219 -57.17 -63.14 -2.12
CA GLU A 219 -57.56 -64.37 -1.42
C GLU A 219 -57.81 -65.47 -2.45
N ASN A 220 -56.98 -66.52 -2.42
CA ASN A 220 -57.25 -67.75 -3.18
C ASN A 220 -58.25 -68.59 -2.39
N GLU A 221 -59.50 -68.68 -2.88
CA GLU A 221 -60.48 -69.70 -2.47
C GLU A 221 -60.11 -71.11 -2.96
#